data_AF-A0A6B1FCX7-F1
#
_entry.id   AF-A0A6B1FCX7-F1
#
_cell.length_a   1.000
_cell.length_b   1.000
_cell.length_c   1.000
_cell.angle_alpha   90.00
_cell.angle_beta   90.00
_cell.angle_gamma   90.00
#
_symmetry.space_group_name_H-M   'P 1'
#
loop_
_entity.id
_entity.type
_entity.pdbx_description
1 polymer ?
#
loop_
_entity_poly.entity_id
_entity_poly.type
_entity_poly.pdbx_seq_one_letter_code
_entity_poly.pdbx_strand_id
1 'polypeptide(L)' 'MPRHNHRSDSPGPAGESPRNPVVSILLMAVFVVGGAIGLVANWPAGPANLDWGVWVVVYGGYGFVISAALFHALTGR' A
#
# COMPACT_ATOMS: atom_id res chain seq x y z
N MET A 1 43.74 -26.09 -30.76
CA MET A 1 43.44 -24.70 -30.32
C MET A 1 41.95 -24.58 -30.02
N PRO A 2 41.52 -24.65 -28.75
CA PRO A 2 40.12 -24.44 -28.38
C PRO A 2 39.88 -22.96 -28.00
N ARG A 3 38.91 -22.31 -28.65
CA ARG A 3 38.41 -21.00 -28.23
C ARG A 3 37.50 -21.18 -27.02
N HIS A 4 38.02 -20.89 -25.83
CA HIS A 4 37.21 -20.68 -24.64
C HIS A 4 36.45 -19.36 -24.80
N ASN A 5 35.19 -19.44 -25.22
CA ASN A 5 34.27 -18.32 -25.15
C ASN A 5 33.83 -18.18 -23.69
N HIS A 6 34.56 -17.33 -22.95
CA HIS A 6 34.16 -16.83 -21.65
C HIS A 6 32.88 -15.99 -21.85
N ARG A 7 31.72 -16.62 -21.62
CA ARG A 7 30.44 -15.91 -21.62
C ARG A 7 30.41 -15.06 -20.36
N SER A 8 30.30 -13.75 -20.59
CA SER A 8 30.12 -12.67 -19.63
C SER A 8 29.20 -13.03 -18.46
N ASP A 9 29.78 -13.14 -17.28
CA ASP A 9 29.09 -12.88 -16.01
C ASP A 9 28.72 -11.39 -16.02
N SER A 10 27.52 -11.08 -16.51
CA SER A 10 26.93 -9.78 -16.28
C SER A 10 26.57 -9.72 -14.80
N PRO A 11 27.23 -8.88 -13.97
CA PRO A 11 26.75 -8.65 -12.63
C PRO A 11 25.33 -8.09 -12.75
N GLY A 12 24.34 -8.84 -12.27
CA GLY A 12 23.00 -8.32 -12.04
C GLY A 12 23.11 -7.04 -11.21
N PRO A 13 22.20 -6.06 -11.40
CA PRO A 13 22.34 -4.74 -10.80
C PRO A 13 22.59 -4.89 -9.30
N ALA A 14 23.79 -4.48 -8.91
CA ALA A 14 24.27 -4.53 -7.55
C ALA A 14 23.41 -3.59 -6.68
N GLY A 15 22.83 -4.14 -5.62
CA GLY A 15 22.73 -3.42 -4.36
C GLY A 15 21.65 -2.35 -4.24
N GLU A 16 20.48 -2.50 -4.85
CA GLU A 16 19.32 -1.79 -4.31
C GLU A 16 18.95 -2.43 -2.97
N SER A 17 19.49 -1.86 -1.88
CA SER A 17 18.95 -2.12 -0.54
C SER A 17 17.44 -1.94 -0.62
N PRO A 18 16.61 -2.88 -0.12
CA PRO A 18 15.16 -2.74 -0.14
C PRO A 18 14.84 -1.37 0.45
N ARG A 19 14.40 -0.45 -0.40
CA ARG A 19 14.13 0.92 0.01
C ARG A 19 12.99 0.82 1.00
N ASN A 20 13.31 0.90 2.29
CA ASN A 20 12.38 0.62 3.36
C ASN A 20 11.11 1.44 3.09
N PRO A 21 9.97 0.82 2.75
CA PRO A 21 8.81 1.53 2.24
C PRO A 21 8.02 2.10 3.41
N VAL A 22 8.70 2.89 4.25
CA VAL A 22 8.20 3.44 5.51
C VAL A 22 6.88 4.18 5.27
N VAL A 23 6.77 4.91 4.17
CA VAL A 23 5.53 5.63 3.80
C VAL A 23 4.37 4.66 3.57
N SER A 24 4.58 3.59 2.79
CA SER A 24 3.56 2.57 2.53
C SER A 24 3.18 1.82 3.80
N ILE A 25 4.16 1.53 4.67
CA ILE A 25 3.92 0.89 5.96
C ILE A 25 3.10 1.79 6.89
N LEU A 26 3.42 3.09 6.96
CA LEU A 26 2.66 4.06 7.75
C LEU A 26 1.23 4.22 7.23
N LEU A 27 1.08 4.33 5.91
CA LEU A 27 -0.22 4.36 5.23
C LEU A 27 -1.06 3.12 5.58
N MET A 28 -0.45 1.95 5.48
CA MET A 28 -1.10 0.68 5.81
C MET A 28 -1.45 0.58 7.29
N ALA A 29 -0.58 1.04 8.19
CA ALA A 29 -0.86 1.08 9.62
C ALA A 29 -2.05 2.00 9.95
N VAL A 30 -2.11 3.19 9.35
CA VAL A 30 -3.25 4.12 9.50
C VAL A 30 -4.53 3.48 8.99
N PHE A 31 -4.49 2.80 7.85
CA PHE A 31 -5.65 2.11 7.28
C PHE A 31 -6.15 0.98 8.20
N VAL A 32 -5.25 0.12 8.69
CA VAL A 32 -5.61 -1.00 9.57
C VAL A 32 -6.14 -0.51 10.91
N VAL A 33 -5.47 0.46 11.55
CA VAL A 33 -5.91 1.00 12.84
C VAL A 33 -7.23 1.75 12.69
N GLY A 34 -7.36 2.59 11.66
CA GLY A 34 -8.59 3.31 11.37
C GLY A 34 -9.77 2.38 11.08
N GLY A 35 -9.54 1.32 10.28
CA GLY A 35 -10.54 0.30 9.99
C GLY A 35 -10.93 -0.50 11.24
N ALA A 36 -9.96 -0.88 12.08
CA ALA A 36 -10.22 -1.59 13.33
C ALA A 36 -11.07 -0.73 14.29
N ILE A 37 -10.72 0.54 14.49
CA ILE A 37 -11.51 1.48 15.30
C ILE A 37 -12.92 1.65 14.71
N GLY A 38 -13.04 1.75 13.39
CA GLY A 38 -14.32 1.80 12.70
C GLY A 38 -15.20 0.58 12.96
N LEU A 39 -14.63 -0.61 13.12
CA LEU A 39 -15.38 -1.84 13.40
C LEU A 39 -15.81 -1.99 14.87
N VAL A 40 -15.03 -1.48 15.83
CA VAL A 40 -15.37 -1.58 17.27
C VAL A 40 -16.15 -0.38 17.81
N ALA A 41 -16.16 0.74 17.09
CA ALA A 41 -16.96 1.90 17.47
C ALA A 41 -18.46 1.59 17.34
N ASN A 42 -19.24 2.10 18.29
CA ASN A 42 -20.68 1.92 18.30
C ASN A 42 -21.31 3.01 17.43
N TRP A 43 -21.60 2.69 16.18
CA TRP A 43 -22.09 3.66 15.21
C TRP A 43 -23.62 3.74 15.22
N PRO A 44 -24.18 4.95 15.02
CA PRO A 44 -25.60 5.07 14.79
C PRO A 44 -26.02 4.33 13.51
N ALA A 45 -27.30 3.93 13.46
CA ALA A 45 -27.88 3.38 12.24
C ALA A 45 -27.80 4.42 11.12
N GLY A 46 -27.23 4.03 10.00
CA GLY A 46 -27.12 4.85 8.81
C GLY A 46 -28.19 4.50 7.77
N PRO A 47 -28.16 5.19 6.62
CA PRO A 47 -29.06 4.92 5.51
C PRO A 47 -28.86 3.51 4.96
N ALA A 48 -29.93 2.96 4.37
CA ALA A 48 -29.95 1.63 3.75
C ALA A 48 -29.64 0.44 4.70
N ASN A 49 -29.96 0.58 6.00
CA ASN A 49 -29.73 -0.43 7.04
C ASN A 49 -28.24 -0.78 7.26
N LEU A 50 -27.33 0.09 6.82
CA LEU A 50 -25.91 0.00 7.12
C LEU A 50 -25.56 1.04 8.18
N ASP A 51 -24.78 0.66 9.18
CA ASP A 51 -24.26 1.56 10.19
C ASP A 51 -23.25 2.55 9.58
N TRP A 52 -23.09 3.70 10.23
CA TRP A 52 -22.13 4.72 9.78
C TRP A 52 -20.68 4.22 9.76
N GLY A 53 -20.35 3.19 10.56
CA GLY A 53 -19.02 2.58 10.58
C GLY A 53 -18.68 1.93 9.24
N VAL A 54 -19.61 1.15 8.68
CA VAL A 54 -19.45 0.55 7.35
C VAL A 54 -19.23 1.62 6.27
N TRP A 55 -19.99 2.71 6.30
CA TRP A 55 -19.81 3.81 5.35
C TRP A 55 -18.43 4.45 5.45
N VAL A 56 -17.95 4.70 6.68
CA VAL A 56 -16.62 5.27 6.94
C VAL A 56 -15.51 4.32 6.47
N VAL A 57 -15.63 3.01 6.73
CA VAL A 57 -14.63 2.02 6.31
C VAL A 57 -14.58 1.92 4.77
N VAL A 58 -15.74 1.84 4.12
CA VAL A 58 -15.82 1.73 2.65
C VAL A 58 -15.28 2.99 1.97
N TYR A 59 -15.80 4.16 2.31
CA TYR A 59 -15.36 5.42 1.68
C TYR A 59 -13.95 5.82 2.11
N GLY A 60 -13.58 5.58 3.36
CA GLY A 60 -12.22 5.78 3.85
C GLY A 60 -11.22 4.88 3.11
N GLY A 61 -11.58 3.62 2.84
CA GLY A 61 -10.79 2.71 2.03
C GLY A 61 -10.62 3.17 0.58
N TYR A 62 -11.68 3.66 -0.07
CA TYR A 62 -11.53 4.28 -1.39
C TYR A 62 -10.60 5.50 -1.36
N GLY A 63 -10.76 6.38 -0.37
CA GLY A 63 -9.90 7.54 -0.19
C GLY A 63 -8.44 7.15 0.00
N PHE A 64 -8.18 6.08 0.74
CA PHE A 64 -6.84 5.52 0.93
C PHE A 64 -6.23 5.03 -0.38
N VAL A 65 -6.95 4.20 -1.15
CA VAL A 65 -6.47 3.65 -2.42
C VAL A 65 -6.20 4.76 -3.42
N ILE A 66 -7.11 5.74 -3.53
CA ILE A 66 -6.94 6.91 -4.41
C ILE A 66 -5.70 7.69 -4.00
N SER A 67 -5.51 7.96 -2.71
CA SER A 67 -4.36 8.70 -2.19
C SER A 67 -3.04 7.96 -2.42
N ALA A 68 -3.03 6.64 -2.21
CA ALA A 68 -1.87 5.79 -2.48
C ALA A 68 -1.53 5.76 -3.98
N ALA A 69 -2.55 5.65 -4.85
CA ALA A 69 -2.38 5.69 -6.29
C ALA A 69 -1.86 7.05 -6.78
N LEU A 70 -2.39 8.15 -6.24
CA LEU A 70 -1.90 9.51 -6.53
C LEU A 70 -0.46 9.70 -6.05
N PHE A 71 -0.14 9.22 -4.85
CA PHE A 71 1.22 9.30 -4.32
C PHE A 71 2.20 8.56 -5.24
N HIS A 72 1.87 7.34 -5.65
CA HIS A 72 2.69 6.56 -6.59
C HIS A 72 2.80 7.28 -7.95
N ALA A 73 1.69 7.78 -8.50
CA ALA A 73 1.68 8.48 -9.79
C ALA A 73 2.52 9.77 -9.77
N LEU A 74 2.50 10.52 -8.66
CA LEU A 74 3.23 11.78 -8.52
C LEU A 74 4.71 11.58 -8.18
N THR A 75 5.05 10.54 -7.42
CA THR A 75 6.44 10.32 -6.97
C THR A 75 7.20 9.28 -7.77
N GLY A 76 6.52 8.52 -8.64
CA GLY A 76 7.11 7.44 -9.45
C GLY A 76 7.65 6.28 -8.61
N ARG A 77 7.10 6.07 -7.41
CA ARG A 77 7.55 5.10 -6.40
C ARG A 77 6.41 4.22 -5.93
#